data_AF-A0A2U3D8G3-F1
#
_entry.id   AF-A0A2U3D8G3-F1
#
_cell.length_a   1.000
_cell.length_b   1.000
_cell.length_c   1.000
_cell.angle_alpha   90.00
_cell.angle_beta   90.00
_cell.angle_gamma   90.00
#
_symmetry.space_group_name_H-M   'P 1'
#
loop_
_entity.id
_entity.type
_entity.pdbx_description
1 polymer ?
#
loop_
_entity_poly.entity_id
_entity_poly.type
_entity_poly.pdbx_seq_one_letter_code
_entity_poly.pdbx_strand_id
1 'polypeptide(L)'
;MWSLILNIAVNGFTVLGGFVMLFQGYRFVLEKRKYRKKILSLTDLRMQNNEYVINLSGHPITEHSRSVDHWLKDKKIYTIPVHVNEGQAIRNSEDVIKAAEEALASIPKEIKQHIMRGAAVVFALPGMTSLAIALLVKIHGLQGVFPMYTFSLRDEEAKEFVWQVPMDLHKLRSDERHHRFSMDFHDDPT
;
A
#
# COMPACT_ATOMS: atom_id res chain seq x y z
N MET A 1 61.50 7.44 -4.29
CA MET A 1 60.88 7.18 -2.96
C MET A 1 59.49 7.81 -2.86
N TRP A 2 59.32 9.10 -3.15
CA TRP A 2 58.00 9.77 -3.15
C TRP A 2 56.96 9.16 -4.12
N SER A 3 57.37 8.75 -5.32
CA SER A 3 56.46 8.09 -6.29
C SER A 3 55.93 6.73 -5.83
N LEU A 4 56.71 5.99 -5.02
CA LEU A 4 56.31 4.70 -4.48
C LEU A 4 55.24 4.86 -3.40
N ILE A 5 55.44 5.83 -2.50
CA ILE A 5 54.49 6.17 -1.43
C ILE A 5 53.17 6.67 -2.04
N LEU A 6 53.24 7.50 -3.09
CA LEU A 6 52.05 8.02 -3.78
C LEU A 6 51.24 6.89 -4.45
N ASN A 7 51.91 5.95 -5.14
CA ASN A 7 51.25 4.80 -5.76
C ASN A 7 50.60 3.87 -4.74
N ILE A 8 51.25 3.61 -3.60
CA ILE A 8 50.67 2.80 -2.52
C ILE A 8 49.43 3.48 -1.94
N ALA A 9 49.47 4.81 -1.74
CA ALA A 9 48.34 5.57 -1.23
C ALA A 9 47.14 5.57 -2.19
N VAL A 10 47.38 5.80 -3.49
CA VAL A 10 46.32 5.80 -4.52
C VAL A 10 45.72 4.41 -4.70
N ASN A 11 46.54 3.36 -4.76
CA ASN A 11 46.08 1.97 -4.88
C ASN A 11 45.34 1.51 -3.61
N GLY A 12 45.77 1.96 -2.43
CA GLY A 12 45.06 1.70 -1.18
C GLY A 12 43.66 2.32 -1.16
N PHE A 13 43.52 3.54 -1.69
CA PHE A 13 42.24 4.25 -1.75
C PHE A 13 41.25 3.61 -2.73
N THR A 14 41.71 3.17 -3.90
CA THR A 14 40.86 2.48 -4.88
C THR A 14 40.41 1.10 -4.39
N VAL A 15 41.29 0.33 -3.75
CA VAL A 15 40.93 -0.97 -3.15
C VAL A 15 39.91 -0.78 -2.03
N LEU A 16 40.11 0.21 -1.15
CA LEU A 16 39.16 0.52 -0.09
C LEU A 16 37.81 0.98 -0.66
N GLY A 17 37.81 1.84 -1.68
CA GLY A 17 36.59 2.28 -2.37
C GLY A 17 35.82 1.12 -3.01
N GLY A 18 36.52 0.21 -3.70
CA GLY A 18 35.93 -1.00 -4.27
C GLY A 18 35.31 -1.92 -3.20
N PHE A 19 35.99 -2.09 -2.07
CA PHE A 19 35.48 -2.87 -0.94
C PHE A 19 34.21 -2.26 -0.33
N VAL A 20 34.19 -0.93 -0.14
CA VAL A 20 33.02 -0.20 0.36
C VAL A 20 31.82 -0.37 -0.58
N MET A 21 32.02 -0.25 -1.89
CA MET A 21 30.95 -0.45 -2.88
C MET A 21 30.40 -1.89 -2.88
N LEU A 22 31.28 -2.89 -2.80
CA LEU A 22 30.87 -4.31 -2.70
C LEU A 22 30.08 -4.56 -1.41
N PHE A 23 30.53 -4.01 -0.28
CA PHE A 23 29.85 -4.15 0.99
C PHE A 23 28.46 -3.48 0.98
N GLN A 24 28.34 -2.29 0.41
CA GLN A 24 27.07 -1.59 0.22
C GLN A 24 26.14 -2.38 -0.71
N GLY A 25 26.65 -2.91 -1.82
CA GLY A 25 25.90 -3.78 -2.74
C GLY A 25 25.38 -5.04 -2.07
N TYR A 26 26.21 -5.72 -1.27
CA TYR A 26 25.82 -6.90 -0.51
C TYR A 26 24.72 -6.59 0.52
N ARG A 27 24.87 -5.50 1.28
CA ARG A 27 23.85 -5.00 2.22
C ARG A 27 22.52 -4.72 1.50
N PHE A 28 22.56 -4.06 0.35
CA PHE A 28 21.38 -3.77 -0.46
C PHE A 28 20.67 -5.05 -0.92
N VAL A 29 21.41 -6.05 -1.41
CA VAL A 29 20.85 -7.35 -1.82
C VAL A 29 20.19 -8.06 -0.64
N LEU A 30 20.83 -8.05 0.54
CA LEU A 30 20.25 -8.66 1.75
C LEU A 30 18.95 -7.98 2.18
N GLU A 31 18.92 -6.65 2.23
CA GLU A 31 17.72 -5.90 2.60
C GLU A 31 16.59 -6.10 1.57
N LYS A 32 16.92 -6.13 0.27
CA LYS A 32 15.97 -6.47 -0.80
C LYS A 32 15.38 -7.87 -0.61
N ARG A 33 16.20 -8.86 -0.23
CA ARG A 33 15.72 -10.23 0.06
C ARG A 33 14.80 -10.27 1.29
N LYS A 34 15.17 -9.58 2.37
CA LYS A 34 14.33 -9.49 3.58
C LYS A 34 12.99 -8.81 3.28
N TYR A 35 13.01 -7.70 2.55
CA TYR A 35 11.80 -7.00 2.11
C TYR A 35 10.90 -7.90 1.27
N ARG A 36 11.48 -8.63 0.29
CA ARG A 36 10.72 -9.58 -0.53
C ARG A 36 10.09 -10.70 0.29
N LYS A 37 10.84 -11.31 1.23
CA LYS A 37 10.30 -12.35 2.12
C LYS A 37 9.18 -11.81 2.99
N LYS A 38 9.36 -10.62 3.59
CA LYS A 38 8.35 -9.94 4.39
C LYS A 38 7.09 -9.69 3.56
N ILE A 39 7.24 -9.16 2.34
CA ILE A 39 6.12 -8.95 1.42
C ILE A 39 5.38 -10.25 1.14
N LEU A 40 6.09 -11.31 0.72
CA LEU A 40 5.43 -12.56 0.35
C LEU A 40 4.66 -13.15 1.53
N SER A 41 5.27 -13.15 2.72
CA SER A 41 4.56 -13.58 3.94
C SER A 41 3.35 -12.71 4.24
N LEU A 42 3.43 -11.40 4.03
CA LEU A 42 2.32 -10.48 4.26
C LEU A 42 1.21 -10.66 3.23
N THR A 43 1.53 -10.82 1.95
CA THR A 43 0.54 -11.02 0.88
C THR A 43 -0.24 -12.31 1.07
N ASP A 44 0.44 -13.41 1.45
CA ASP A 44 -0.22 -14.71 1.67
C ASP A 44 -1.12 -14.68 2.92
N LEU A 45 -0.65 -14.08 4.02
CA LEU A 45 -1.45 -13.86 5.24
C LEU A 45 -2.65 -12.91 4.97
N ARG A 46 -2.53 -12.03 3.98
CA ARG A 46 -3.52 -11.02 3.63
C ARG A 46 -4.71 -11.49 2.82
N MET A 47 -4.68 -12.69 2.25
CA MET A 47 -5.85 -13.22 1.55
C MET A 47 -6.74 -14.08 2.45
N GLN A 48 -6.22 -14.54 3.60
CA GLN A 48 -6.90 -15.55 4.42
C GLN A 48 -7.59 -15.00 5.68
N ASN A 49 -7.18 -13.84 6.22
CA ASN A 49 -7.59 -13.38 7.55
C ASN A 49 -7.96 -11.89 7.63
N ASN A 50 -8.74 -11.38 6.68
CA ASN A 50 -9.18 -9.99 6.73
C ASN A 50 -10.31 -9.89 7.73
N GLU A 51 -10.00 -9.58 8.99
CA GLU A 51 -11.03 -9.44 10.02
C GLU A 51 -11.65 -8.04 10.03
N TYR A 52 -10.92 -7.02 9.55
CA TYR A 52 -11.30 -5.61 9.69
C TYR A 52 -11.52 -4.91 8.35
N VAL A 53 -12.63 -4.17 8.28
CA VAL A 53 -12.93 -3.19 7.22
C VAL A 53 -12.91 -1.82 7.85
N ILE A 54 -12.00 -0.96 7.40
CA ILE A 54 -11.98 0.45 7.80
C ILE A 54 -12.72 1.23 6.75
N ASN A 55 -13.91 1.68 7.13
CA ASN A 55 -14.76 2.47 6.28
C ASN A 55 -14.46 3.95 6.45
N LEU A 56 -13.76 4.51 5.47
CA LEU A 56 -13.43 5.93 5.36
C LEU A 56 -14.42 6.68 4.44
N SER A 57 -15.49 6.03 3.97
CA SER A 57 -16.43 6.65 3.04
C SER A 57 -17.34 7.71 3.69
N GLY A 58 -17.38 7.77 5.03
CA GLY A 58 -18.29 8.62 5.78
C GLY A 58 -19.74 8.09 5.85
N HIS A 59 -20.12 7.13 4.99
CA HIS A 59 -21.43 6.48 5.02
C HIS A 59 -21.35 5.14 5.75
N PRO A 60 -22.23 4.84 6.72
CA PRO A 60 -22.16 3.59 7.46
C PRO A 60 -22.31 2.39 6.51
N ILE A 61 -21.29 1.52 6.47
CA ILE A 61 -21.41 0.18 5.89
C ILE A 61 -22.04 -0.70 6.96
N THR A 62 -23.26 -1.14 6.72
CA THR A 62 -23.93 -2.11 7.58
C THR A 62 -23.49 -3.53 7.22
N GLU A 63 -23.57 -4.47 8.16
CA GLU A 63 -23.32 -5.90 7.89
C GLU A 63 -24.28 -6.47 6.83
N HIS A 64 -25.43 -5.82 6.65
CA HIS A 64 -26.42 -6.13 5.61
C HIS A 64 -26.18 -5.38 4.29
N SER A 65 -25.10 -4.59 4.19
CA SER A 65 -24.77 -3.90 2.95
C SER A 65 -24.49 -4.91 1.86
N ARG A 66 -25.13 -4.74 0.70
CA ARG A 66 -24.96 -5.63 -0.44
C ARG A 66 -23.49 -5.58 -0.89
N SER A 67 -22.86 -6.75 -0.90
CA SER A 67 -21.50 -6.93 -1.39
C SER A 67 -21.45 -8.07 -2.39
N VAL A 68 -20.60 -7.92 -3.40
CA VAL A 68 -20.30 -9.00 -4.35
C VAL A 68 -19.75 -10.18 -3.54
N ASP A 69 -20.23 -11.40 -3.82
CA ASP A 69 -19.80 -12.62 -3.12
C ASP A 69 -19.94 -12.61 -1.59
N HIS A 70 -20.71 -11.68 -1.02
CA HIS A 70 -20.93 -11.56 0.43
C HIS A 70 -19.63 -11.42 1.24
N TRP A 71 -18.57 -10.87 0.66
CA TRP A 71 -17.24 -10.83 1.29
C TRP A 71 -17.20 -10.01 2.60
N LEU A 72 -18.15 -9.09 2.78
CA LEU A 72 -18.32 -8.30 4.01
C LEU A 72 -18.88 -9.12 5.18
N LYS A 73 -19.40 -10.33 4.93
CA LYS A 73 -19.94 -11.18 5.97
C LYS A 73 -18.86 -11.51 7.01
N ASP A 74 -19.23 -11.43 8.29
CA ASP A 74 -18.37 -11.73 9.44
C ASP A 74 -17.16 -10.80 9.60
N LYS A 75 -17.17 -9.63 8.93
CA LYS A 75 -16.11 -8.61 9.05
C LYS A 75 -16.47 -7.57 10.10
N LYS A 76 -15.47 -7.17 10.90
CA LYS A 76 -15.59 -6.03 11.83
C LYS A 76 -15.44 -4.73 11.06
N ILE A 77 -16.51 -3.95 10.96
CA ILE A 77 -16.52 -2.68 10.24
C ILE A 77 -16.26 -1.53 11.22
N TYR A 78 -15.17 -0.80 11.00
CA TYR A 78 -14.87 0.43 11.71
C TYR A 78 -15.08 1.63 10.79
N THR A 79 -16.15 2.39 11.03
CA THR A 79 -16.46 3.58 10.24
C THR A 79 -15.83 4.81 10.85
N ILE A 80 -14.99 5.49 10.07
CA ILE A 80 -14.46 6.80 10.37
C ILE A 80 -15.31 7.81 9.62
N PRO A 81 -15.96 8.74 10.33
CA PRO A 81 -16.60 9.86 9.66
C PRO A 81 -15.50 10.76 9.10
N VAL A 82 -15.27 10.68 7.78
CA VAL A 82 -14.45 11.69 7.12
C VAL A 82 -15.33 12.88 6.86
N HIS A 83 -15.39 13.78 7.85
CA HIS A 83 -16.07 15.06 7.71
C HIS A 83 -15.27 15.94 6.76
N VAL A 84 -15.51 15.78 5.45
CA VAL A 84 -15.21 16.87 4.53
C VAL A 84 -16.31 17.88 4.78
N ASN A 85 -16.00 18.96 5.53
CA ASN A 85 -16.95 20.00 5.92
C ASN A 85 -17.93 20.28 4.78
N GLU A 86 -19.19 19.86 4.95
CA GLU A 86 -20.23 20.02 3.94
C GLU A 86 -20.35 21.51 3.62
N GLY A 87 -19.92 21.92 2.42
CA GLY A 87 -19.93 23.32 1.98
C GLY A 87 -18.57 24.01 1.90
N GLN A 88 -17.49 23.44 2.45
CA GLN A 88 -16.14 23.86 2.09
C GLN A 88 -15.66 22.99 0.93
N ALA A 89 -15.78 23.51 -0.30
CA ALA A 89 -15.05 22.94 -1.42
C ALA A 89 -13.59 22.80 -0.99
N ILE A 90 -13.03 21.59 -1.05
CA ILE A 90 -11.60 21.37 -0.89
C ILE A 90 -10.92 22.24 -1.96
N ARG A 91 -10.31 23.36 -1.54
CA ARG A 91 -9.81 24.36 -2.49
C ARG A 91 -8.36 24.12 -2.88
N ASN A 92 -7.64 23.35 -2.08
CA ASN A 92 -6.22 23.08 -2.28
C ASN A 92 -5.86 21.63 -1.87
N SER A 93 -4.66 21.20 -2.26
CA SER A 93 -4.12 19.87 -1.92
C SER A 93 -3.82 19.69 -0.44
N GLU A 94 -3.52 20.77 0.27
CA GLU A 94 -3.19 20.76 1.70
C GLU A 94 -4.39 20.31 2.55
N ASP A 95 -5.58 20.79 2.22
CA ASP A 95 -6.84 20.40 2.86
C ASP A 95 -7.11 18.90 2.69
N VAL A 96 -6.86 18.34 1.50
CA VAL A 96 -6.98 16.89 1.23
C VAL A 96 -6.03 16.09 2.11
N ILE A 97 -4.76 16.53 2.18
CA ILE A 97 -3.73 15.84 2.94
C ILE A 97 -4.07 15.88 4.43
N LYS A 98 -4.50 17.02 4.95
CA LYS A 98 -4.91 17.20 6.34
C LYS A 98 -6.11 16.32 6.69
N ALA A 99 -7.14 16.30 5.84
CA ALA A 99 -8.30 15.43 6.03
C ALA A 99 -7.90 13.94 6.05
N ALA A 100 -6.97 13.52 5.18
CA ALA A 100 -6.44 12.17 5.19
C ALA A 100 -5.66 11.85 6.49
N GLU A 101 -4.88 12.80 7.01
CA GLU A 101 -4.16 12.66 8.27
C GLU A 101 -5.09 12.55 9.48
N GLU A 102 -6.11 13.40 9.55
CA GLU A 102 -7.13 13.38 10.60
C GLU A 102 -7.93 12.06 10.58
N ALA A 103 -8.32 11.60 9.39
CA ALA A 103 -8.97 10.31 9.23
C ALA A 103 -8.10 9.16 9.75
N LEU A 104 -6.82 9.10 9.38
CA LEU A 104 -5.91 8.07 9.88
C LEU A 104 -5.62 8.21 11.38
N ALA A 105 -5.55 9.43 11.90
CA ALA A 105 -5.36 9.71 13.31
C ALA A 105 -6.53 9.17 14.15
N SER A 106 -7.76 9.19 13.61
CA SER A 106 -8.96 8.66 14.28
C SER A 106 -9.03 7.13 14.36
N ILE A 107 -8.18 6.39 13.65
CA ILE A 107 -8.14 4.93 13.76
C ILE A 107 -7.71 4.53 15.19
N PRO A 108 -8.45 3.65 15.88
CA PRO A 108 -8.13 3.16 17.21
C PRO A 108 -6.74 2.54 17.26
N LYS A 109 -6.05 2.74 18.39
CA LYS A 109 -4.68 2.24 18.58
C LYS A 109 -4.57 0.73 18.35
N GLU A 110 -5.57 -0.04 18.75
CA GLU A 110 -5.65 -1.48 18.51
C GLU A 110 -5.64 -1.79 17.01
N ILE A 111 -6.55 -1.20 16.23
CA ILE A 111 -6.62 -1.39 14.78
C ILE A 111 -5.33 -0.92 14.10
N LYS A 112 -4.73 0.21 14.54
CA LYS A 112 -3.42 0.66 14.06
C LYS A 112 -2.33 -0.39 14.28
N GLN A 113 -2.32 -1.07 15.42
CA GLN A 113 -1.37 -2.16 15.68
C GLN A 113 -1.60 -3.34 14.74
N HIS A 114 -2.85 -3.70 14.44
CA HIS A 114 -3.16 -4.70 13.42
C HIS A 114 -2.65 -4.29 12.03
N ILE A 115 -2.92 -3.06 11.60
CA ILE A 115 -2.39 -2.47 10.35
C ILE A 115 -0.86 -2.57 10.29
N MET A 116 -0.17 -2.19 11.37
CA MET A 116 1.30 -2.18 11.45
C MET A 116 1.90 -3.59 11.47
N ARG A 117 1.20 -4.56 12.06
CA ARG A 117 1.57 -5.99 12.04
C ARG A 117 1.31 -6.62 10.66
N GLY A 118 0.75 -5.86 9.73
CA GLY A 118 0.45 -6.29 8.37
C GLY A 118 -0.80 -7.16 8.27
N ALA A 119 -1.67 -7.10 9.29
CA ALA A 119 -3.00 -7.69 9.21
C ALA A 119 -3.74 -7.11 8.01
N ALA A 120 -4.64 -7.93 7.48
CA ALA A 120 -5.30 -7.71 6.23
C ALA A 120 -6.52 -6.82 6.42
N VAL A 121 -6.26 -5.52 6.40
CA VAL A 121 -7.28 -4.50 6.58
C VAL A 121 -7.74 -4.04 5.22
N VAL A 122 -9.05 -4.09 5.01
CA VAL A 122 -9.67 -3.53 3.81
C VAL A 122 -10.05 -2.09 4.09
N PHE A 123 -9.58 -1.16 3.26
CA PHE A 123 -10.00 0.24 3.33
C PHE A 123 -11.15 0.47 2.35
N ALA A 124 -12.32 0.82 2.88
CA ALA A 124 -13.45 1.27 2.06
C ALA A 124 -13.33 2.80 1.91
N LEU A 125 -12.98 3.26 0.71
CA LEU A 125 -12.60 4.64 0.48
C LEU A 125 -13.80 5.49 0.02
N PRO A 126 -13.82 6.80 0.32
CA PRO A 126 -14.85 7.68 -0.18
C PRO A 126 -14.81 7.75 -1.70
N GLY A 127 -15.96 7.95 -2.35
CA GLY A 127 -16.07 8.15 -3.81
C GLY A 127 -15.39 9.42 -4.34
N MET A 128 -14.65 10.15 -3.49
CA MET A 128 -13.82 11.30 -3.87
C MET A 128 -12.40 10.84 -4.20
N THR A 129 -12.08 10.86 -5.50
CA THR A 129 -10.80 10.36 -6.05
C THR A 129 -9.56 10.96 -5.36
N SER A 130 -9.55 12.28 -5.12
CA SER A 130 -8.38 12.97 -4.54
C SER A 130 -8.08 12.53 -3.11
N LEU A 131 -9.12 12.41 -2.27
CA LEU A 131 -8.97 11.97 -0.89
C LEU A 131 -8.64 10.48 -0.81
N ALA A 132 -9.26 9.65 -1.66
CA ALA A 132 -8.94 8.23 -1.76
C ALA A 132 -7.46 8.01 -2.11
N ILE A 133 -6.91 8.77 -3.07
CA ILE A 133 -5.48 8.71 -3.42
C ILE A 133 -4.60 9.13 -2.25
N ALA A 134 -4.90 10.25 -1.58
CA ALA A 134 -4.12 10.72 -0.44
C ALA A 134 -4.08 9.68 0.70
N LEU A 135 -5.22 9.07 1.01
CA LEU A 135 -5.34 7.99 2.00
C LEU A 135 -4.51 6.77 1.59
N LEU A 136 -4.63 6.29 0.35
CA LEU A 136 -3.86 5.15 -0.16
C LEU A 136 -2.35 5.38 -0.02
N VAL A 137 -1.87 6.58 -0.38
CA VAL A 137 -0.45 6.94 -0.28
C VAL A 137 0.02 6.96 1.18
N LYS A 138 -0.76 7.55 2.10
CA LYS A 138 -0.42 7.61 3.52
C LYS A 138 -0.41 6.22 4.15
N ILE A 139 -1.41 5.39 3.86
CA ILE A 139 -1.48 4.02 4.36
C ILE A 139 -0.30 3.20 3.83
N HIS A 140 0.04 3.34 2.55
CA HIS A 140 1.22 2.72 1.97
C HIS A 140 2.51 3.18 2.68
N GLY A 141 2.63 4.47 3.00
CA GLY A 141 3.75 5.01 3.76
C GLY A 141 3.90 4.38 5.15
N LEU A 142 2.78 4.09 5.82
CA LEU A 142 2.76 3.43 7.14
C LEU A 142 3.09 1.93 7.07
N GLN A 143 2.57 1.22 6.06
CA GLN A 143 2.71 -0.24 5.95
C GLN A 143 3.97 -0.68 5.18
N GLY A 144 4.51 0.18 4.31
CA GLY A 144 5.56 -0.16 3.35
C GLY A 144 5.09 -1.06 2.19
N VAL A 145 3.78 -1.32 2.11
CA VAL A 145 3.09 -2.11 1.08
C VAL A 145 1.73 -1.46 0.78
N PHE A 146 1.16 -1.71 -0.40
CA PHE A 146 -0.15 -1.16 -0.71
C PHE A 146 -1.23 -1.85 0.13
N PRO A 147 -2.23 -1.10 0.63
CA PRO A 147 -3.36 -1.70 1.31
C PRO A 147 -4.29 -2.41 0.32
N MET A 148 -5.13 -3.29 0.86
CA MET A 148 -6.32 -3.72 0.14
C MET A 148 -7.37 -2.62 0.23
N TYR A 149 -8.07 -2.36 -0.88
CA TYR A 149 -9.14 -1.38 -0.88
C TYR A 149 -10.37 -1.90 -1.60
N THR A 150 -11.51 -1.36 -1.22
CA THR A 150 -12.80 -1.61 -1.87
C THR A 150 -13.50 -0.28 -2.14
N PHE A 151 -14.44 -0.32 -3.06
CA PHE A 151 -15.31 0.77 -3.45
C PHE A 151 -16.71 0.21 -3.72
N SER A 152 -17.71 1.07 -3.66
CA SER A 152 -19.06 0.70 -4.07
C SER A 152 -19.34 1.17 -5.50
N LEU A 153 -20.12 0.40 -6.23
CA LEU A 153 -20.68 0.78 -7.51
C LEU A 153 -22.20 0.79 -7.39
N ARG A 154 -22.86 1.68 -8.13
CA ARG A 154 -24.31 1.65 -8.24
C ARG A 154 -24.72 0.51 -9.14
N ASP A 155 -25.51 -0.42 -8.61
CA ASP A 155 -26.24 -1.42 -9.38
C ASP A 155 -27.47 -0.74 -10.00
N GLU A 156 -27.53 -0.71 -11.33
CA GLU A 156 -28.62 -0.05 -12.06
C GLU A 156 -29.96 -0.77 -11.91
N GLU A 157 -29.94 -2.10 -11.79
CA GLU A 157 -31.15 -2.92 -11.69
C GLU A 157 -31.77 -2.80 -10.30
N ALA A 158 -30.94 -2.90 -9.26
CA ALA A 158 -31.40 -2.79 -7.87
C ALA A 158 -31.49 -1.35 -7.36
N LYS A 159 -30.93 -0.38 -8.09
CA LYS A 159 -30.80 1.04 -7.69
C LYS A 159 -30.06 1.24 -6.36
N GLU A 160 -29.23 0.29 -5.97
CA GLU A 160 -28.49 0.28 -4.70
C GLU A 160 -26.98 0.35 -4.93
N PHE A 161 -26.22 0.79 -3.93
CA PHE A 161 -24.76 0.72 -3.96
C PHE A 161 -24.29 -0.66 -3.49
N VAL A 162 -23.48 -1.32 -4.31
CA VAL A 162 -22.93 -2.66 -4.05
C VAL A 162 -21.42 -2.57 -3.88
N TRP A 163 -20.93 -3.05 -2.74
CA TRP A 163 -19.51 -3.10 -2.42
C TRP A 163 -18.80 -4.19 -3.23
N GLN A 164 -17.74 -3.78 -3.93
CA GLN A 164 -16.94 -4.68 -4.76
C GLN A 164 -15.98 -5.51 -3.90
N VAL A 165 -15.56 -6.67 -4.42
CA VAL A 165 -14.53 -7.49 -3.75
C VAL A 165 -13.25 -6.66 -3.58
N PRO A 166 -12.59 -6.69 -2.41
CA PRO A 166 -11.42 -5.87 -2.18
C PRO A 166 -10.29 -6.22 -3.14
N MET A 167 -9.68 -5.20 -3.73
CA MET A 167 -8.54 -5.37 -4.62
C MET A 167 -7.24 -5.27 -3.83
N ASP A 168 -6.36 -6.26 -4.03
CA ASP A 168 -4.99 -6.21 -3.55
C ASP A 168 -4.11 -5.49 -4.57
N LEU A 169 -3.92 -4.19 -4.35
CA LEU A 169 -3.05 -3.35 -5.17
C LEU A 169 -1.59 -3.81 -5.17
N HIS A 170 -1.14 -4.47 -4.11
CA HIS A 170 0.22 -4.97 -4.03
C HIS A 170 0.41 -6.21 -4.90
N LYS A 171 -0.56 -7.12 -4.89
CA LYS A 171 -0.62 -8.26 -5.80
C LYS A 171 -0.71 -7.79 -7.25
N LEU A 172 -1.65 -6.90 -7.56
CA LEU A 172 -1.81 -6.34 -8.90
C LEU A 172 -0.50 -5.75 -9.43
N ARG A 173 0.17 -4.91 -8.63
CA ARG A 173 1.48 -4.35 -8.99
C ARG A 173 2.57 -5.42 -9.20
N SER A 174 2.51 -6.51 -8.45
CA SER A 174 3.49 -7.59 -8.55
C SER A 174 3.25 -8.41 -9.82
N ASP A 175 2.00 -8.77 -10.09
CA ASP A 175 1.61 -9.53 -11.28
C ASP A 175 1.96 -8.76 -12.56
N GLU A 176 1.63 -7.47 -12.61
CA GLU A 176 1.98 -6.57 -13.73
C GLU A 176 3.49 -6.48 -13.97
N ARG A 177 4.31 -6.49 -12.90
CA ARG A 177 5.76 -6.52 -13.07
C ARG A 177 6.23 -7.81 -13.71
N HIS A 178 5.73 -8.95 -13.26
CA HIS A 178 6.10 -10.24 -13.84
C HIS A 178 5.66 -10.33 -15.31
N HIS A 179 4.47 -9.81 -15.62
CA HIS A 179 3.94 -9.77 -16.98
C HIS A 179 4.81 -8.93 -17.94
N ARG A 180 5.24 -7.74 -17.52
CA ARG A 180 6.18 -6.92 -18.32
C ARG A 180 7.51 -7.63 -18.57
N PHE A 181 8.09 -8.24 -17.53
CA PHE A 181 9.31 -9.02 -17.70
C PHE A 181 9.13 -10.18 -18.67
N SER A 182 7.98 -10.86 -18.70
CA SER A 182 7.74 -11.95 -19.65
C SER A 182 7.55 -11.50 -21.10
N MET A 183 7.10 -10.26 -21.34
CA MET A 183 6.98 -9.71 -22.70
C MET A 183 8.34 -9.32 -23.27
N ASP A 184 9.21 -8.73 -22.46
CA ASP A 184 10.56 -8.31 -22.89
C ASP A 184 11.48 -9.48 -23.32
N PHE A 185 11.13 -10.73 -23.01
CA PHE A 185 11.88 -11.93 -23.43
C PHE A 185 11.30 -12.64 -24.66
N HIS A 186 10.13 -12.25 -25.15
CA HIS A 186 9.46 -12.89 -26.29
C HIS A 186 9.47 -12.05 -27.58
N ASP A 187 9.90 -10.78 -27.50
CA ASP A 187 10.01 -9.87 -28.64
C ASP A 187 11.44 -9.79 -29.23
N ASP A 188 12.21 -10.88 -29.17
CA ASP A 188 13.48 -11.01 -29.93
C ASP A 188 13.20 -11.81 -31.22
N PRO A 189 12.77 -11.17 -32.33
CA PRO A 189 12.68 -11.83 -33.61
C PRO A 189 14.09 -12.05 -34.14
N THR A 190 14.57 -13.30 -34.03
CA THR A 190 15.66 -13.83 -34.86
C THR A 190 15.33 -13.70 -36.34
#